data_AF-A0A317W7S1-F1
#
_entry.id   AF-A0A317W7S1-F1
#
_cell.length_a   1.000
_cell.length_b   1.000
_cell.length_c   1.000
_cell.angle_alpha   90.00
_cell.angle_beta   90.00
_cell.angle_gamma   90.00
#
_symmetry.space_group_name_H-M   'P 1'
#
loop_
_entity.id
_entity.type
_entity.pdbx_description
1 polymer ?
#
loop_
_entity_poly.entity_id
_entity_poly.type
_entity_poly.pdbx_seq_one_letter_code
_entity_poly.pdbx_strand_id
1 'polypeptide(L)'
;MFDEPSSYLDVKQRLAAARSIRELLRPDDYVIVVEHDLSVLDYLSDFVCVLYGRPALYGVVTLPASVREGINIFLDGHIPTENLRFRDESLTFRLAETGDDLIVNKNRAFRYPTMEKTLGNFHLKVDAGDFTDSEIIVMMGENGTGKTTFCKMLAGAEKPDHGASVPRLNISMKPQKITPKFQGTVRQLFFKRIKAAFLSPQFQTDVYKPLKIDDFIDQEVQNLSGGELQRVAIVLALGMPADIYLIDEPSAYLDSEQRIIASRVIKRFIMHSKKTAFIVEHDFIMATYLADRVIVFDVVYTVD
;
A
#
# COMPACT_ATOMS: atom_id res chain seq x y z
N MET A 1 -8.26 -23.46 -12.37
CA MET A 1 -7.35 -22.99 -11.31
C MET A 1 -6.92 -21.58 -11.66
N PHE A 2 -6.92 -20.66 -10.71
CA PHE A 2 -6.50 -19.28 -10.88
C PHE A 2 -5.41 -18.98 -9.86
N ASP A 3 -4.31 -18.39 -10.32
CA ASP A 3 -3.17 -18.06 -9.48
C ASP A 3 -2.98 -16.54 -9.49
N GLU A 4 -3.24 -15.92 -8.34
CA GLU A 4 -3.20 -14.46 -8.10
C GLU A 4 -3.94 -13.59 -9.16
N PRO A 5 -5.23 -13.87 -9.46
CA PRO A 5 -5.95 -13.16 -10.52
C PRO A 5 -6.17 -11.66 -10.24
N SER A 6 -6.11 -11.20 -8.99
CA SER A 6 -6.28 -9.79 -8.62
C SER A 6 -5.04 -8.91 -8.82
N SER A 7 -3.89 -9.51 -9.13
CA SER A 7 -2.62 -8.80 -9.24
C SER A 7 -2.65 -7.69 -10.30
N TYR A 8 -2.20 -6.49 -9.93
CA TYR A 8 -2.16 -5.27 -10.75
C TYR A 8 -3.50 -4.72 -11.24
N LEU A 9 -4.61 -5.36 -10.89
CA LEU A 9 -5.95 -4.88 -11.22
C LEU A 9 -6.36 -3.77 -10.27
N ASP A 10 -7.09 -2.79 -10.78
CA ASP A 10 -7.79 -1.82 -9.94
C ASP A 10 -9.00 -2.47 -9.23
N VAL A 11 -9.60 -1.73 -8.30
CA VAL A 11 -10.71 -2.21 -7.47
C VAL A 11 -11.88 -2.78 -8.30
N LYS A 12 -12.27 -2.10 -9.38
CA LYS A 12 -13.42 -2.51 -10.20
C LYS A 12 -13.07 -3.73 -11.03
N GLN A 13 -11.87 -3.75 -11.61
CA GLN A 13 -11.35 -4.87 -12.37
C GLN A 13 -11.22 -6.13 -11.50
N ARG A 14 -10.77 -6.01 -10.25
CA ARG A 14 -10.72 -7.13 -9.29
C ARG A 14 -12.10 -7.72 -9.04
N LEU A 15 -13.11 -6.90 -8.77
CA LEU A 15 -14.48 -7.37 -8.56
C LEU A 15 -15.08 -8.00 -9.81
N ALA A 16 -14.79 -7.46 -10.99
CA ALA A 16 -15.25 -8.02 -12.27
C ALA A 16 -14.58 -9.38 -12.58
N ALA A 17 -13.27 -9.49 -12.34
CA ALA A 17 -12.53 -10.74 -12.46
C ALA A 17 -13.09 -11.77 -11.47
N ALA A 18 -13.32 -11.36 -10.22
CA ALA A 18 -13.85 -12.23 -9.19
C ALA A 18 -15.25 -12.75 -9.53
N ARG A 19 -16.14 -11.89 -10.03
CA ARG A 19 -17.46 -12.30 -10.57
C ARG A 19 -17.33 -13.31 -11.69
N SER A 20 -16.48 -13.01 -12.68
CA SER A 20 -16.25 -13.89 -13.83
C SER A 20 -15.75 -15.26 -13.40
N ILE A 21 -14.84 -15.32 -12.42
CA ILE A 21 -14.33 -16.59 -11.88
C ILE A 21 -15.45 -17.36 -11.17
N ARG A 22 -16.26 -16.66 -10.36
CA ARG A 22 -17.36 -17.29 -9.61
C ARG A 22 -18.46 -17.83 -10.54
N GLU A 23 -18.70 -17.18 -11.67
CA GLU A 23 -19.65 -17.63 -12.70
C GLU A 23 -19.22 -18.91 -13.44
N LEU A 24 -17.92 -19.27 -13.38
CA LEU A 24 -17.45 -20.52 -13.96
C LEU A 24 -17.85 -21.75 -13.16
N LEU A 25 -18.22 -21.59 -11.88
CA LEU A 25 -18.56 -22.71 -10.99
C LEU A 25 -19.83 -23.42 -11.47
N ARG A 26 -19.69 -24.70 -11.76
CA ARG A 26 -20.78 -25.62 -12.13
C ARG A 26 -20.88 -26.74 -11.07
N PRO A 27 -22.01 -27.47 -11.01
CA PRO A 27 -22.18 -28.55 -10.03
C PRO A 27 -21.16 -29.69 -10.14
N ASP A 28 -20.45 -29.81 -11.27
CA ASP A 28 -19.56 -30.90 -11.64
C ASP A 28 -18.07 -30.50 -11.73
N ASP A 29 -17.73 -29.25 -11.41
CA ASP A 29 -16.35 -28.76 -11.45
C ASP A 29 -15.87 -28.20 -10.10
N TYR A 30 -14.56 -27.97 -10.04
CA TYR A 30 -13.90 -27.38 -8.88
C TYR A 30 -13.06 -26.19 -9.34
N VAL A 31 -13.22 -25.07 -8.64
CA VAL A 31 -12.42 -23.87 -8.83
C VAL A 31 -11.46 -23.74 -7.65
N ILE A 32 -10.16 -23.72 -7.93
CA ILE A 32 -9.11 -23.42 -6.95
C ILE A 32 -8.56 -22.04 -7.30
N VAL A 33 -8.48 -21.16 -6.31
CA VAL A 33 -7.92 -19.82 -6.44
C VAL A 33 -6.86 -19.60 -5.36
N VAL A 34 -5.73 -19.00 -5.74
CA VAL A 34 -4.72 -18.45 -4.82
C VAL A 34 -4.84 -16.94 -4.86
N GLU A 35 -4.96 -16.29 -3.70
CA GLU A 35 -5.14 -14.84 -3.58
C GLU A 35 -4.40 -14.28 -2.36
N HIS A 36 -3.93 -13.04 -2.50
CA HIS A 36 -3.34 -12.26 -1.39
C HIS A 36 -4.24 -11.13 -0.93
N ASP A 37 -5.24 -10.74 -1.73
CA ASP A 37 -6.26 -9.76 -1.34
C ASP A 37 -7.38 -10.46 -0.57
N LEU A 38 -7.42 -10.28 0.76
CA LEU A 38 -8.42 -10.91 1.62
C LEU A 38 -9.86 -10.47 1.26
N SER A 39 -10.05 -9.29 0.67
CA SER A 39 -11.37 -8.79 0.27
C SER A 39 -11.89 -9.54 -0.96
N VAL A 40 -10.99 -9.79 -1.91
CA VAL A 40 -11.30 -10.60 -3.11
C VAL A 40 -11.46 -12.06 -2.73
N LEU A 41 -10.63 -12.58 -1.82
CA LEU A 41 -10.71 -13.93 -1.29
C LEU A 41 -12.07 -14.19 -0.62
N ASP A 42 -12.54 -13.26 0.22
CA ASP A 42 -13.84 -13.33 0.91
C ASP A 42 -15.01 -13.41 -0.08
N TYR A 43 -14.92 -12.65 -1.18
CA TYR A 43 -15.93 -12.68 -2.23
C TYR A 43 -15.87 -13.95 -3.11
N LEU A 44 -14.67 -14.48 -3.37
CA LEU A 44 -14.46 -15.61 -4.28
C LEU A 44 -14.78 -16.96 -3.67
N SER A 45 -14.43 -17.14 -2.40
CA SER A 45 -14.28 -18.46 -1.80
C SER A 45 -15.56 -18.91 -1.10
N ASP A 46 -15.81 -20.21 -1.09
CA ASP A 46 -16.76 -20.84 -0.16
C ASP A 46 -16.01 -21.54 1.00
N PHE A 47 -14.78 -21.98 0.74
CA PHE A 47 -13.85 -22.55 1.71
C PHE A 47 -12.46 -21.95 1.50
N VAL A 48 -11.69 -21.81 2.59
CA VAL A 48 -10.33 -21.28 2.57
C VAL A 48 -9.39 -22.26 3.25
N CYS A 49 -8.21 -22.46 2.65
CA CYS A 49 -7.08 -23.13 3.29
C CYS A 49 -5.99 -22.08 3.53
N VAL A 50 -5.42 -22.07 4.75
CA VAL A 50 -4.31 -21.19 5.09
C VAL A 50 -3.01 -21.93 4.82
N LEU A 51 -2.09 -21.29 4.10
CA LEU A 51 -0.73 -21.78 3.91
C LEU A 51 0.19 -21.06 4.89
N TYR A 52 0.94 -21.81 5.68
CA TYR A 52 1.91 -21.26 6.64
C TYR A 52 3.23 -22.02 6.60
N GLY A 53 4.30 -21.43 7.11
CA GLY A 53 5.60 -22.06 7.18
C GLY A 53 6.73 -21.05 7.15
N ARG A 54 7.90 -21.46 6.65
CA ARG A 54 9.04 -20.57 6.47
C ARG A 54 9.33 -20.42 4.97
N PRO A 55 9.30 -19.19 4.42
CA PRO A 55 9.61 -18.94 3.02
C PRO A 55 10.91 -19.63 2.59
N ALA A 56 10.89 -20.26 1.41
CA ALA A 56 12.01 -21.04 0.84
C ALA A 56 12.53 -22.23 1.67
N LEU A 57 11.84 -22.62 2.77
CA LEU A 57 12.22 -23.76 3.62
C LEU A 57 11.13 -24.83 3.64
N TYR A 58 9.92 -24.48 4.05
CA TYR A 58 8.77 -25.40 4.07
C TYR A 58 7.44 -24.64 4.08
N GLY A 59 6.39 -25.30 3.60
CA GLY A 59 5.01 -24.82 3.67
C GLY A 59 4.08 -25.95 4.08
N VAL A 60 3.08 -25.63 4.90
CA VAL A 60 2.03 -26.54 5.38
C VAL A 60 0.69 -25.93 4.99
N VAL A 61 -0.24 -26.77 4.56
CA VAL A 61 -1.60 -26.39 4.18
C VAL A 61 -2.54 -26.85 5.29
N THR A 62 -3.36 -25.95 5.82
CA THR A 62 -4.40 -26.33 6.80
C THR A 62 -5.51 -27.14 6.14
N LEU A 63 -6.33 -27.80 6.96
CA LEU A 63 -7.62 -28.30 6.49
C LEU A 63 -8.51 -27.14 5.98
N PRO A 64 -9.43 -27.41 5.04
CA PRO A 64 -10.39 -26.41 4.58
C PRO A 64 -11.27 -25.93 5.73
N ALA A 65 -11.36 -24.61 5.91
CA ALA A 65 -12.24 -23.95 6.86
C ALA A 65 -13.29 -23.11 6.13
N SER A 66 -14.34 -22.69 6.85
CA SER A 66 -15.22 -21.65 6.34
C SER A 66 -14.42 -20.37 6.08
N VAL A 67 -14.83 -19.56 5.09
CA VAL A 67 -14.12 -18.33 4.71
C VAL A 67 -13.81 -17.45 5.92
N ARG A 68 -14.83 -17.17 6.74
CA ARG A 68 -14.70 -16.33 7.95
C ARG A 68 -13.70 -16.91 8.95
N GLU A 69 -13.75 -18.21 9.18
CA GLU A 69 -12.85 -18.89 10.12
C GLU A 69 -11.42 -18.90 9.59
N GLY A 70 -11.22 -19.22 8.31
CA GLY A 70 -9.91 -19.21 7.67
C GLY A 70 -9.25 -17.84 7.69
N ILE A 71 -10.00 -16.78 7.39
CA ILE A 71 -9.51 -15.40 7.48
C ILE A 71 -9.14 -15.05 8.93
N ASN A 72 -9.97 -15.40 9.91
CA ASN A 72 -9.65 -15.13 11.32
C ASN A 72 -8.39 -15.89 11.79
N ILE A 73 -8.25 -17.17 11.43
CA ILE A 73 -7.03 -17.95 11.69
C ILE A 73 -5.80 -17.25 11.10
N PHE A 74 -5.92 -16.79 9.84
CA PHE A 74 -4.85 -16.05 9.17
C PHE A 74 -4.47 -14.75 9.90
N LEU A 75 -5.47 -13.98 10.36
CA LEU A 75 -5.27 -12.72 11.07
C LEU A 75 -4.76 -12.92 12.50
N ASP A 76 -5.20 -13.94 13.20
CA ASP A 76 -4.74 -14.24 14.56
C ASP A 76 -3.32 -14.80 14.55
N GLY A 77 -2.90 -15.48 13.47
CA GLY A 77 -1.60 -16.13 13.41
C GLY A 77 -1.54 -17.45 14.17
N HIS A 78 -2.70 -18.02 14.50
CA HIS A 78 -2.86 -19.19 15.35
C HIS A 78 -3.97 -20.10 14.81
N ILE A 79 -3.69 -21.39 14.73
CA ILE A 79 -4.63 -22.44 14.31
C ILE A 79 -5.17 -23.11 15.58
N PRO A 80 -6.42 -22.82 16.00
CA PRO A 80 -6.96 -23.29 17.27
C PRO A 80 -7.06 -24.82 17.36
N THR A 81 -7.42 -25.47 16.27
CA THR A 81 -7.61 -26.93 16.19
C THR A 81 -6.32 -27.72 16.39
N GLU A 82 -5.19 -27.14 16.00
CA GLU A 82 -3.85 -27.74 16.11
C GLU A 82 -3.05 -27.19 17.29
N ASN A 83 -3.60 -26.20 18.02
CA ASN A 83 -2.91 -25.42 19.04
C ASN A 83 -1.53 -24.93 18.57
N LEU A 84 -1.47 -24.51 17.30
CA LEU A 84 -0.23 -24.14 16.62
C LEU A 84 -0.24 -22.65 16.30
N ARG A 85 0.77 -21.93 16.79
CA ARG A 85 1.00 -20.52 16.45
C ARG A 85 2.05 -20.44 15.34
N PHE A 86 1.67 -19.93 14.18
CA PHE A 86 2.59 -19.73 13.05
C PHE A 86 3.08 -18.28 12.94
N ARG A 87 2.51 -17.34 13.72
CA ARG A 87 3.00 -15.97 13.83
C ARG A 87 2.92 -15.45 15.26
N ASP A 88 3.94 -14.71 15.68
CA ASP A 88 4.06 -14.20 17.06
C ASP A 88 2.99 -13.15 17.41
N GLU A 89 2.75 -12.20 16.49
CA GLU A 89 1.77 -11.12 16.64
C GLU A 89 0.52 -11.37 15.79
N SER A 90 -0.67 -11.07 16.34
CA SER A 90 -1.91 -11.01 15.55
C SER A 90 -1.96 -9.74 14.70
N LEU A 91 -2.48 -9.86 13.48
CA LEU A 91 -2.81 -8.72 12.62
C LEU A 91 -4.16 -8.17 13.07
N THR A 92 -4.17 -6.96 13.62
CA THR A 92 -5.40 -6.33 14.06
C THR A 92 -5.79 -5.18 13.13
N PHE A 93 -6.99 -5.26 12.56
CA PHE A 93 -7.64 -4.16 11.85
C PHE A 93 -8.50 -3.34 12.79
N ARG A 94 -7.96 -2.96 13.94
CA ARG A 94 -8.65 -1.96 14.75
C ARG A 94 -8.52 -0.62 14.02
N LEU A 95 -9.58 -0.27 13.28
CA LEU A 95 -10.01 1.12 13.15
C LEU A 95 -9.86 1.73 14.54
N ALA A 96 -9.18 2.87 14.65
CA ALA A 96 -8.78 3.43 15.93
C ALA A 96 -9.97 3.55 16.91
N GLU A 97 -10.15 2.54 17.77
CA GLU A 97 -10.92 2.60 19.03
C GLU A 97 -9.99 2.82 20.23
N THR A 98 -8.73 3.15 19.98
CA THR A 98 -7.89 3.91 20.90
C THR A 98 -8.00 5.35 20.42
N GLY A 99 -8.79 6.26 21.00
CA GLY A 99 -9.00 6.45 22.43
C GLY A 99 -7.82 7.20 23.08
N ASP A 100 -6.63 7.07 22.49
CA ASP A 100 -5.57 8.06 22.54
C ASP A 100 -5.53 8.70 21.16
N ASP A 101 -6.55 9.51 20.87
CA ASP A 101 -6.29 10.68 20.04
C ASP A 101 -5.16 11.41 20.77
N LEU A 102 -3.91 11.16 20.37
CA LEU A 102 -2.93 12.23 20.37
C LEU A 102 -3.70 13.36 19.72
N ILE A 103 -4.17 14.32 20.52
CA ILE A 103 -4.73 15.57 20.03
C ILE A 103 -3.55 16.21 19.33
N VAL A 104 -3.31 15.80 18.10
CA VAL A 104 -2.36 16.42 17.23
C VAL A 104 -3.04 17.73 16.93
N ASN A 105 -2.55 18.78 17.60
CA ASN A 105 -2.85 20.14 17.19
C ASN A 105 -2.47 20.25 15.71
N LYS A 106 -3.46 20.11 14.84
CA LYS A 106 -3.38 20.28 13.38
C LYS A 106 -3.12 21.76 13.13
N ASN A 107 -1.87 22.17 13.29
CA ASN A 107 -1.48 23.57 13.34
C ASN A 107 -1.26 24.15 11.94
N ARG A 108 -1.09 23.31 10.93
CA ARG A 108 -0.83 23.74 9.54
C ARG A 108 -1.86 23.15 8.60
N ALA A 109 -2.78 24.00 8.16
CA ALA A 109 -3.68 23.69 7.05
C ALA A 109 -3.05 24.17 5.74
N PHE A 110 -2.87 23.25 4.80
CA PHE A 110 -2.50 23.52 3.42
C PHE A 110 -3.73 23.42 2.54
N ARG A 111 -3.72 24.18 1.44
CA ARG A 111 -4.79 24.16 0.44
C ARG A 111 -4.18 24.06 -0.94
N TYR A 112 -4.82 23.28 -1.80
CA TYR A 112 -4.56 23.28 -3.22
C TYR A 112 -5.79 23.83 -3.96
N PRO A 113 -5.60 24.72 -4.94
CA PRO A 113 -6.71 25.27 -5.71
C PRO A 113 -7.24 24.23 -6.69
N THR A 114 -8.32 24.58 -7.38
CA THR A 114 -8.76 23.83 -8.57
C THR A 114 -7.62 23.77 -9.58
N MET A 115 -7.34 22.58 -10.11
CA MET A 115 -6.29 22.34 -11.10
C MET A 115 -6.86 21.58 -12.28
N GLU A 116 -6.39 21.92 -13.47
CA GLU A 116 -6.73 21.20 -14.69
C GLU A 116 -5.46 20.80 -15.42
N LYS A 117 -5.47 19.60 -16.00
CA LYS A 117 -4.37 19.05 -16.77
C LYS A 117 -4.86 18.24 -17.94
N THR A 118 -4.43 18.63 -19.14
CA THR A 118 -4.74 17.94 -20.37
C THR A 118 -3.51 17.20 -20.88
N LEU A 119 -3.65 15.89 -21.12
CA LEU A 119 -2.62 15.00 -21.64
C LEU A 119 -3.17 14.26 -22.86
N GLY A 120 -3.01 14.85 -24.04
CA GLY A 120 -3.60 14.31 -25.27
C GLY A 120 -5.13 14.32 -25.18
N ASN A 121 -5.74 13.14 -25.26
CA ASN A 121 -7.20 12.96 -25.17
C ASN A 121 -7.72 12.85 -23.72
N PHE A 122 -6.81 12.85 -22.74
CA PHE A 122 -7.17 12.75 -21.33
C PHE A 122 -7.23 14.14 -20.71
N HIS A 123 -8.31 14.45 -20.01
CA HIS A 123 -8.46 15.69 -19.26
C HIS A 123 -8.74 15.38 -17.79
N LEU A 124 -7.83 15.82 -16.92
CA LEU A 124 -7.94 15.72 -15.47
C LEU A 124 -8.39 17.06 -14.91
N LYS A 125 -9.54 17.05 -14.22
CA LYS A 125 -10.00 18.16 -13.40
C LYS A 125 -9.91 17.76 -11.94
N VAL A 126 -9.29 18.62 -11.13
CA VAL A 126 -9.13 18.45 -9.69
C VAL A 126 -9.82 19.62 -9.02
N ASP A 127 -10.80 19.33 -8.19
CA ASP A 127 -11.47 20.36 -7.38
C ASP A 127 -10.56 20.84 -6.23
N ALA A 128 -10.77 22.07 -5.79
CA ALA A 128 -9.99 22.63 -4.68
C ALA A 128 -10.20 21.82 -3.40
N GLY A 129 -9.12 21.64 -2.64
CA GLY A 129 -9.14 20.89 -1.39
C GLY A 129 -8.10 21.37 -0.39
N ASP A 130 -8.16 20.77 0.78
CA ASP A 130 -7.32 21.12 1.92
C ASP A 130 -6.80 19.85 2.62
N PHE A 131 -5.66 19.98 3.28
CA PHE A 131 -5.06 18.91 4.08
C PHE A 131 -4.29 19.49 5.25
N THR A 132 -4.15 18.71 6.32
CA THR A 132 -3.44 19.13 7.54
C THR A 132 -2.16 18.35 7.76
N ASP A 133 -1.31 18.83 8.66
CA ASP A 133 -0.24 18.01 9.21
C ASP A 133 -0.77 16.79 9.96
N SER A 134 0.01 15.71 10.00
CA SER A 134 -0.34 14.42 10.60
C SER A 134 -1.64 13.82 10.05
N GLU A 135 -1.82 13.92 8.74
CA GLU A 135 -2.99 13.39 8.05
C GLU A 135 -2.55 12.47 6.91
N ILE A 136 -3.22 11.33 6.78
CA ILE A 136 -3.07 10.41 5.67
C ILE A 136 -4.32 10.49 4.79
N ILE A 137 -4.11 10.91 3.55
CA ILE A 137 -5.14 10.99 2.53
C ILE A 137 -4.95 9.83 1.57
N VAL A 138 -5.92 8.92 1.51
CA VAL A 138 -5.90 7.83 0.55
C VAL A 138 -6.64 8.24 -0.72
N MET A 139 -6.05 7.95 -1.87
CA MET A 139 -6.61 8.20 -3.18
C MET A 139 -7.04 6.88 -3.81
N MET A 140 -8.33 6.79 -4.14
CA MET A 140 -8.94 5.63 -4.78
C MET A 140 -9.52 6.00 -6.15
N GLY A 141 -9.63 5.03 -7.04
CA GLY A 141 -10.25 5.17 -8.36
C GLY A 141 -9.63 4.22 -9.37
N GLU A 142 -10.26 4.06 -10.53
CA GLU A 142 -9.79 3.17 -11.62
C GLU A 142 -8.40 3.55 -12.17
N ASN A 143 -7.72 2.60 -12.81
CA ASN A 143 -6.47 2.89 -13.49
C ASN A 143 -6.68 3.90 -14.63
N GLY A 144 -5.77 4.87 -14.76
CA GLY A 144 -5.89 5.92 -15.76
C GLY A 144 -6.77 7.12 -15.37
N THR A 145 -7.34 7.17 -14.16
CA THR A 145 -8.11 8.33 -13.67
C THR A 145 -7.26 9.58 -13.36
N GLY A 146 -5.93 9.51 -13.49
CA GLY A 146 -5.05 10.66 -13.23
C GLY A 146 -4.52 10.79 -11.80
N LYS A 147 -4.66 9.77 -10.94
CA LYS A 147 -4.11 9.74 -9.56
C LYS A 147 -2.61 10.09 -9.53
N THR A 148 -1.80 9.38 -10.32
CA THR A 148 -0.36 9.63 -10.42
C THR A 148 -0.06 11.02 -11.00
N THR A 149 -0.88 11.51 -11.94
CA THR A 149 -0.75 12.87 -12.50
C THR A 149 -1.01 13.93 -11.42
N PHE A 150 -2.04 13.75 -10.60
CA PHE A 150 -2.31 14.60 -9.45
C PHE A 150 -1.16 14.58 -8.44
N CYS A 151 -0.61 13.40 -8.11
CA CYS A 151 0.60 13.29 -7.29
C CYS A 151 1.77 14.09 -7.86
N LYS A 152 2.02 14.00 -9.17
CA LYS A 152 3.10 14.76 -9.82
C LYS A 152 2.84 16.27 -9.83
N MET A 153 1.58 16.69 -9.94
CA MET A 153 1.21 18.11 -9.83
C MET A 153 1.44 18.64 -8.43
N LEU A 154 1.05 17.87 -7.39
CA LEU A 154 1.37 18.20 -6.01
C LEU A 154 2.88 18.23 -5.78
N ALA A 155 3.63 17.29 -6.36
CA ALA A 155 5.09 17.24 -6.35
C ALA A 155 5.79 18.41 -7.07
N GLY A 156 5.06 19.22 -7.83
CA GLY A 156 5.62 20.23 -8.72
C GLY A 156 6.41 19.66 -9.90
N ALA A 157 6.35 18.35 -10.13
CA ALA A 157 6.99 17.66 -11.25
C ALA A 157 6.23 17.91 -12.56
N GLU A 158 4.91 18.07 -12.49
CA GLU A 158 4.06 18.52 -13.60
C GLU A 158 3.34 19.81 -13.21
N LYS A 159 3.20 20.75 -14.16
CA LYS A 159 2.49 22.02 -13.91
C LYS A 159 1.04 21.91 -14.38
N PRO A 160 0.07 22.43 -13.60
CA PRO A 160 -1.31 22.63 -14.08
C PRO A 160 -1.34 23.55 -15.30
N ASP A 161 -2.32 23.36 -16.19
CA ASP A 161 -2.39 24.10 -17.45
C ASP A 161 -2.70 25.60 -17.22
N HIS A 162 -3.55 25.91 -16.24
CA HIS A 162 -3.98 27.27 -15.92
C HIS A 162 -3.17 27.96 -14.80
N GLY A 163 -1.95 27.49 -14.51
CA GLY A 163 -1.00 28.23 -13.66
C GLY A 163 -1.34 28.29 -12.16
N ALA A 164 -2.16 27.37 -11.66
CA ALA A 164 -2.43 27.22 -10.22
C ALA A 164 -1.12 27.12 -9.40
N SER A 165 -0.95 28.02 -8.42
CA SER A 165 0.22 28.01 -7.54
C SER A 165 0.05 26.97 -6.44
N VAL A 166 0.68 25.81 -6.60
CA VAL A 166 0.80 24.81 -5.53
C VAL A 166 1.85 25.30 -4.52
N PRO A 167 1.62 25.16 -3.19
CA PRO A 167 2.61 25.51 -2.18
C PRO A 167 3.95 24.81 -2.43
N ARG A 168 5.08 25.52 -2.28
CA ARG A 168 6.42 24.93 -2.34
C ARG A 168 6.66 24.10 -1.08
N LEU A 169 6.38 22.80 -1.17
CA LEU A 169 6.64 21.83 -0.11
C LEU A 169 7.71 20.86 -0.56
N ASN A 170 8.53 20.39 0.38
CA ASN A 170 9.48 19.33 0.07
C ASN A 170 8.71 18.01 -0.02
N ILE A 171 8.86 17.31 -1.13
CA ILE A 171 8.05 16.13 -1.43
C ILE A 171 8.98 14.94 -1.62
N SER A 172 8.69 13.86 -0.89
CA SER A 172 9.30 12.55 -1.11
C SER A 172 8.29 11.66 -1.82
N MET A 173 8.73 10.92 -2.84
CA MET A 173 7.85 10.12 -3.68
C MET A 173 8.33 8.67 -3.76
N LYS A 174 7.42 7.72 -3.49
CA LYS A 174 7.52 6.33 -3.91
C LYS A 174 6.70 6.17 -5.20
N PRO A 175 7.32 5.90 -6.36
CA PRO A 175 6.59 5.68 -7.60
C PRO A 175 5.92 4.29 -7.64
N GLN A 176 4.84 4.16 -8.41
CA GLN A 176 4.13 2.91 -8.65
C GLN A 176 5.08 1.83 -9.20
N LYS A 177 5.73 2.13 -10.33
CA LYS A 177 6.71 1.24 -10.97
C LYS A 177 8.11 1.50 -10.44
N ILE A 178 8.68 0.50 -9.75
CA ILE A 178 10.07 0.53 -9.28
C ILE A 178 10.93 -0.27 -10.25
N THR A 179 12.06 0.30 -10.67
CA THR A 179 13.07 -0.42 -11.46
C THR A 179 14.42 -0.34 -10.74
N PRO A 180 15.10 -1.47 -10.51
CA PRO A 180 16.38 -1.49 -9.80
C PRO A 180 17.50 -0.97 -10.71
N LYS A 181 17.69 0.35 -10.74
CA LYS A 181 18.74 1.00 -11.55
C LYS A 181 20.06 1.19 -10.80
N PHE A 182 20.07 0.98 -9.49
CA PHE A 182 21.26 1.18 -8.66
C PHE A 182 22.19 -0.03 -8.76
N GLN A 183 23.47 0.21 -9.01
CA GLN A 183 24.52 -0.79 -8.94
C GLN A 183 25.16 -0.76 -7.56
N GLY A 184 25.08 -1.87 -6.83
CA GLY A 184 25.56 -1.99 -5.44
C GLY A 184 24.50 -2.59 -4.51
N THR A 185 24.87 -2.69 -3.23
CA THR A 185 24.00 -3.31 -2.22
C THR A 185 22.94 -2.35 -1.69
N VAL A 186 21.90 -2.89 -1.07
CA VAL A 186 20.86 -2.09 -0.40
C VAL A 186 21.48 -1.18 0.67
N ARG A 187 22.46 -1.69 1.42
CA ARG A 187 23.24 -0.91 2.40
C ARG A 187 23.85 0.33 1.78
N GLN A 188 24.55 0.17 0.65
CA GLN A 188 25.20 1.27 -0.05
C GLN A 188 24.16 2.29 -0.57
N LEU A 189 23.02 1.81 -1.07
CA LEU A 189 21.93 2.67 -1.52
C LEU A 189 21.38 3.54 -0.37
N PHE A 190 21.14 2.95 0.81
CA PHE A 190 20.65 3.67 1.98
C PHE A 190 21.67 4.68 2.51
N PHE A 191 22.94 4.29 2.64
CA PHE A 191 24.00 5.22 3.03
C PHE A 191 24.18 6.37 2.03
N LYS A 192 23.89 6.15 0.74
CA LYS A 192 24.00 7.20 -0.28
C LYS A 192 22.81 8.16 -0.27
N ARG A 193 21.59 7.65 -0.07
CA ARG A 193 20.35 8.44 -0.23
C ARG A 193 19.79 8.99 1.08
N ILE A 194 19.86 8.21 2.15
CA ILE A 194 19.14 8.48 3.40
C ILE A 194 20.04 8.30 4.63
N LYS A 195 21.36 8.60 4.52
CA LYS A 195 22.35 8.37 5.59
C LYS A 195 21.90 8.81 6.97
N ALA A 196 21.38 10.04 7.08
CA ALA A 196 20.97 10.63 8.35
C ALA A 196 19.78 9.87 8.97
N ALA A 197 18.75 9.55 8.17
CA ALA A 197 17.62 8.75 8.61
C ALA A 197 18.05 7.32 8.94
N PHE A 198 18.87 6.69 8.08
CA PHE A 198 19.33 5.33 8.26
C PHE A 198 20.12 5.11 9.56
N LEU A 199 20.88 6.11 10.01
CA LEU A 199 21.62 6.05 11.28
C LEU A 199 20.76 6.42 12.51
N SER A 200 19.55 6.95 12.33
CA SER A 200 18.68 7.34 13.43
C SER A 200 18.10 6.10 14.14
N PRO A 201 18.27 5.95 15.47
CA PRO A 201 17.66 4.86 16.23
C PRO A 201 16.13 4.81 16.12
N GLN A 202 15.51 5.97 15.96
CA GLN A 202 14.06 6.07 15.82
C GLN A 202 13.62 5.54 14.45
N PHE A 203 14.28 5.93 13.37
CA PHE A 203 13.98 5.42 12.03
C PHE A 203 14.26 3.91 11.91
N GLN A 204 15.31 3.45 12.60
CA GLN A 204 15.64 2.03 12.71
C GLN A 204 14.47 1.24 13.32
N THR A 205 13.87 1.76 14.37
CA THR A 205 12.78 1.10 15.11
C THR A 205 11.42 1.25 14.43
N ASP A 206 11.12 2.42 13.88
CA ASP A 206 9.81 2.74 13.31
C ASP A 206 9.65 2.24 11.87
N VAL A 207 10.74 2.16 11.09
CA VAL A 207 10.68 1.90 9.65
C VAL A 207 11.54 0.70 9.23
N TYR A 208 12.84 0.72 9.53
CA TYR A 208 13.78 -0.26 8.97
C TYR A 208 13.59 -1.69 9.50
N LYS A 209 13.58 -1.89 10.82
CA LYS A 209 13.45 -3.22 11.43
C LYS A 209 12.10 -3.87 11.17
N PRO A 210 10.94 -3.15 11.29
CA PRO A 210 9.65 -3.76 11.00
C PRO A 210 9.53 -4.27 9.56
N LEU A 211 10.15 -3.60 8.59
CA LEU A 211 10.18 -4.04 7.20
C LEU A 211 11.18 -5.18 6.92
N LYS A 212 11.84 -5.72 7.96
CA LYS A 212 12.78 -6.85 7.89
C LYS A 212 13.88 -6.66 6.83
N ILE A 213 14.45 -5.44 6.75
CA ILE A 213 15.47 -5.15 5.73
C ILE A 213 16.81 -5.85 6.06
N ASP A 214 17.08 -6.15 7.33
CA ASP A 214 18.30 -6.85 7.75
C ASP A 214 18.51 -8.19 7.01
N ASP A 215 17.42 -8.86 6.62
CA ASP A 215 17.46 -10.15 5.93
C ASP A 215 18.14 -10.08 4.54
N PHE A 216 18.14 -8.90 3.90
CA PHE A 216 18.64 -8.71 2.54
C PHE A 216 19.44 -7.40 2.34
N ILE A 217 19.84 -6.73 3.42
CA ILE A 217 20.55 -5.43 3.38
C ILE A 217 21.87 -5.48 2.60
N ASP A 218 22.55 -6.64 2.60
CA ASP A 218 23.82 -6.86 1.93
C ASP A 218 23.67 -7.47 0.52
N GLN A 219 22.43 -7.73 0.08
CA GLN A 219 22.17 -8.16 -1.30
C GLN A 219 22.26 -6.99 -2.28
N GLU A 220 22.55 -7.32 -3.54
CA GLU A 220 22.54 -6.34 -4.63
C GLU A 220 21.11 -5.93 -5.00
N VAL A 221 20.89 -4.63 -5.20
CA VAL A 221 19.56 -4.07 -5.50
C VAL A 221 18.95 -4.68 -6.78
N GLN A 222 19.78 -5.11 -7.72
CA GLN A 222 19.35 -5.73 -8.98
C GLN A 222 18.82 -7.16 -8.82
N ASN A 223 19.17 -7.83 -7.72
CA ASN A 223 18.82 -9.24 -7.48
C ASN A 223 17.63 -9.39 -6.52
N LEU A 224 17.08 -8.28 -6.02
CA LEU A 224 15.94 -8.29 -5.11
C LEU A 224 14.67 -8.78 -5.81
N SER A 225 13.85 -9.53 -5.07
CA SER A 225 12.48 -9.83 -5.45
C SER A 225 11.62 -8.56 -5.50
N GLY A 226 10.44 -8.64 -6.14
CA GLY A 226 9.49 -7.52 -6.20
C GLY A 226 9.09 -6.99 -4.83
N GLY A 227 8.78 -7.88 -3.87
CA GLY A 227 8.40 -7.51 -2.51
C GLY A 227 9.57 -6.93 -1.69
N GLU A 228 10.78 -7.43 -1.85
CA GLU A 228 11.98 -6.83 -1.23
C GLU A 228 12.25 -5.43 -1.80
N LEU A 229 12.22 -5.28 -3.13
CA LEU A 229 12.42 -4.02 -3.81
C LEU A 229 11.35 -2.97 -3.41
N GLN A 230 10.11 -3.43 -3.23
CA GLN A 230 9.01 -2.60 -2.75
C GLN A 230 9.28 -2.10 -1.32
N ARG A 231 9.70 -2.98 -0.40
CA ARG A 231 10.08 -2.60 0.97
C ARG A 231 11.24 -1.60 0.98
N VAL A 232 12.26 -1.80 0.14
CA VAL A 232 13.36 -0.82 -0.06
C VAL A 232 12.84 0.54 -0.51
N ALA A 233 11.90 0.57 -1.46
CA ALA A 233 11.34 1.83 -1.96
C ALA A 233 10.52 2.58 -0.90
N ILE A 234 9.77 1.86 -0.05
CA ILE A 234 9.06 2.46 1.09
C ILE A 234 10.07 3.09 2.06
N VAL A 235 11.12 2.35 2.45
CA VAL A 235 12.18 2.87 3.35
C VAL A 235 12.86 4.10 2.75
N LEU A 236 13.19 4.08 1.47
CA LEU A 236 13.79 5.24 0.80
C LEU A 236 12.87 6.45 0.81
N ALA A 237 11.59 6.25 0.49
CA ALA A 237 10.63 7.34 0.48
C ALA A 237 10.50 7.97 1.87
N LEU A 238 10.32 7.16 2.93
CA LEU A 238 10.19 7.66 4.30
C LEU A 238 11.49 8.27 4.85
N GLY A 239 12.65 7.77 4.42
CA GLY A 239 13.96 8.27 4.87
C GLY A 239 14.39 9.60 4.25
N MET A 240 13.76 10.04 3.17
CA MET A 240 14.02 11.35 2.57
C MET A 240 13.33 12.45 3.39
N PRO A 241 14.00 13.58 3.67
CA PRO A 241 13.39 14.69 4.39
C PRO A 241 12.33 15.36 3.50
N ALA A 242 11.07 15.28 3.94
CA ALA A 242 9.94 15.86 3.23
C ALA A 242 8.89 16.43 4.19
N ASP A 243 8.04 17.29 3.66
CA ASP A 243 6.83 17.80 4.30
C ASP A 243 5.62 16.93 3.93
N ILE A 244 5.60 16.43 2.69
CA ILE A 244 4.59 15.51 2.17
C ILE A 244 5.26 14.27 1.59
N TYR A 245 4.70 13.11 1.91
CA TYR A 245 5.06 11.83 1.32
C TYR A 245 3.99 11.41 0.31
N LEU A 246 4.38 11.16 -0.93
CA LEU A 246 3.51 10.62 -1.97
C LEU A 246 3.88 9.15 -2.17
N ILE A 247 2.98 8.25 -1.84
CA ILE A 247 3.24 6.81 -1.90
C ILE A 247 2.25 6.17 -2.88
N ASP A 248 2.73 5.80 -4.06
CA ASP A 248 1.90 5.23 -5.11
C ASP A 248 1.99 3.70 -5.08
N GLU A 249 0.87 3.04 -4.75
CA GLU A 249 0.71 1.59 -4.58
C GLU A 249 1.81 0.94 -3.71
N PRO A 250 1.84 1.21 -2.39
CA PRO A 250 2.71 0.51 -1.46
C PRO A 250 2.40 -0.99 -1.31
N SER A 251 1.19 -1.45 -1.63
CA SER A 251 0.78 -2.87 -1.54
C SER A 251 1.29 -3.78 -2.67
N ALA A 252 1.76 -3.21 -3.79
CA ALA A 252 2.20 -3.97 -4.95
C ALA A 252 3.32 -4.98 -4.59
N TYR A 253 3.22 -6.21 -5.10
CA TYR A 253 4.15 -7.32 -4.84
C TYR A 253 4.27 -7.79 -3.38
N LEU A 254 3.57 -7.15 -2.44
CA LEU A 254 3.57 -7.56 -1.04
C LEU A 254 2.49 -8.61 -0.81
N ASP A 255 2.85 -9.65 -0.06
CA ASP A 255 1.89 -10.57 0.53
C ASP A 255 1.04 -9.87 1.60
N SER A 256 -0.03 -10.52 2.05
CA SER A 256 -0.98 -9.96 3.00
C SER A 256 -0.34 -9.57 4.35
N GLU A 257 0.66 -10.30 4.85
CA GLU A 257 1.38 -9.93 6.07
C GLU A 257 2.24 -8.67 5.84
N GLN A 258 3.00 -8.64 4.75
CA GLN A 258 3.86 -7.53 4.38
C GLN A 258 3.06 -6.25 4.14
N ARG A 259 1.86 -6.33 3.54
CA ARG A 259 0.96 -5.16 3.37
C ARG A 259 0.57 -4.54 4.70
N ILE A 260 0.24 -5.34 5.70
CA ILE A 260 -0.21 -4.87 7.02
C ILE A 260 0.97 -4.31 7.82
N ILE A 261 2.14 -4.93 7.72
CA ILE A 261 3.36 -4.40 8.32
C ILE A 261 3.70 -3.04 7.67
N ALA A 262 3.64 -2.94 6.34
CA ALA A 262 3.90 -1.70 5.62
C ALA A 262 2.90 -0.60 6.00
N SER A 263 1.60 -0.93 6.10
CA SER A 263 0.57 0.04 6.49
C SER A 263 0.79 0.56 7.91
N ARG A 264 1.14 -0.32 8.86
CA ARG A 264 1.51 0.02 10.24
C ARG A 264 2.73 0.94 10.31
N VAL A 265 3.76 0.63 9.53
CA VAL A 265 5.00 1.43 9.45
C VAL A 265 4.72 2.82 8.90
N ILE A 266 4.00 2.91 7.78
CA ILE A 266 3.67 4.20 7.14
C ILE A 266 2.84 5.04 8.11
N LYS A 267 1.76 4.48 8.68
CA LYS A 267 0.90 5.21 9.63
C LYS A 267 1.69 5.73 10.83
N ARG A 268 2.45 4.85 11.50
CA ARG A 268 3.24 5.23 12.68
C ARG A 268 4.25 6.32 12.37
N PHE A 269 4.99 6.18 11.26
CA PHE A 269 5.99 7.16 10.88
C PHE A 269 5.38 8.53 10.59
N ILE A 270 4.28 8.58 9.82
CA ILE A 270 3.62 9.85 9.45
C ILE A 270 3.07 10.57 10.70
N MET A 271 2.42 9.83 11.61
CA MET A 271 1.89 10.39 12.85
C MET A 271 3.00 10.88 13.79
N HIS A 272 4.06 10.09 14.00
CA HIS A 272 5.18 10.47 14.87
C HIS A 272 5.98 11.66 14.32
N SER A 273 6.20 11.71 13.01
CA SER A 273 6.98 12.78 12.36
C SER A 273 6.18 14.07 12.14
N LYS A 274 4.87 14.04 12.41
CA LYS A 274 3.92 15.13 12.16
C LYS A 274 3.93 15.60 10.71
N LYS A 275 3.90 14.64 9.79
CA LYS A 275 3.96 14.86 8.34
C LYS A 275 2.63 14.49 7.69
N THR A 276 2.49 14.78 6.40
CA THR A 276 1.30 14.39 5.63
C THR A 276 1.68 13.32 4.63
N ALA A 277 0.80 12.36 4.37
CA ALA A 277 0.97 11.44 3.26
C ALA A 277 -0.25 11.42 2.34
N PHE A 278 -0.01 11.40 1.03
CA PHE A 278 -1.00 10.99 0.05
C PHE A 278 -0.63 9.61 -0.46
N ILE A 279 -1.57 8.67 -0.34
CA ILE A 279 -1.32 7.27 -0.66
C ILE A 279 -2.30 6.82 -1.73
N VAL A 280 -1.81 6.35 -2.87
CA VAL A 280 -2.65 5.68 -3.87
C VAL A 280 -2.72 4.21 -3.50
N GLU A 281 -3.92 3.69 -3.28
CA GLU A 281 -4.12 2.29 -2.96
C GLU A 281 -5.35 1.69 -3.65
N HIS A 282 -5.24 0.40 -3.93
CA HIS A 282 -6.32 -0.45 -4.43
C HIS A 282 -6.70 -1.55 -3.44
N ASP A 283 -5.87 -1.80 -2.44
CA ASP A 283 -6.17 -2.73 -1.35
C ASP A 283 -7.04 -2.03 -0.29
N PHE A 284 -8.29 -2.48 -0.16
CA PHE A 284 -9.26 -1.88 0.75
C PHE A 284 -8.82 -1.93 2.22
N ILE A 285 -8.15 -3.01 2.61
CA ILE A 285 -7.73 -3.23 3.98
C ILE A 285 -6.62 -2.26 4.34
N MET A 286 -5.60 -2.16 3.49
CA MET A 286 -4.50 -1.22 3.64
C MET A 286 -5.01 0.23 3.62
N ALA A 287 -5.91 0.55 2.69
CA ALA A 287 -6.51 1.87 2.61
C ALA A 287 -7.31 2.23 3.87
N THR A 288 -8.17 1.34 4.37
CA THR A 288 -8.97 1.56 5.58
C THR A 288 -8.09 1.71 6.82
N TYR A 289 -6.99 0.97 6.89
CA TYR A 289 -6.04 1.09 7.98
C TYR A 289 -5.30 2.43 7.97
N LEU A 290 -4.94 2.91 6.78
CA LEU A 290 -4.14 4.12 6.58
C LEU A 290 -4.95 5.41 6.60
N ALA A 291 -6.14 5.44 6.00
CA ALA A 291 -6.85 6.67 5.69
C ALA A 291 -7.41 7.37 6.93
N ASP A 292 -7.12 8.67 7.03
CA ASP A 292 -7.92 9.62 7.81
C ASP A 292 -9.00 10.28 6.93
N ARG A 293 -8.66 10.50 5.65
CA ARG A 293 -9.56 11.00 4.60
C ARG A 293 -9.34 10.22 3.32
N VAL A 294 -10.38 10.16 2.49
CA VAL A 294 -10.34 9.51 1.18
C VAL A 294 -10.71 10.52 0.10
N ILE A 295 -9.93 10.54 -0.98
CA ILE A 295 -10.25 11.21 -2.24
C ILE A 295 -10.61 10.13 -3.25
N VAL A 296 -11.78 10.24 -3.86
CA VAL A 296 -12.24 9.32 -4.90
C VAL A 296 -12.11 10.01 -6.25
N PHE A 297 -11.42 9.34 -7.18
CA PHE A 297 -11.30 9.75 -8.56
C PHE A 297 -12.37 9.03 -9.39
N ASP A 298 -13.18 9.80 -10.11
CA ASP A 298 -14.22 9.31 -10.99
C ASP A 298 -13.88 9.56 -12.46
N VAL A 299 -14.40 8.72 -13.37
CA VAL A 299 -14.20 8.85 -14.82
C VAL A 299 -15.52 9.24 -15.47
N VAL A 300 -15.51 10.38 -16.17
CA VAL A 300 -16.61 10.76 -17.06
C VAL A 300 -16.16 10.51 -18.49
N TYR A 301 -16.79 9.55 -19.15
CA TYR A 301 -16.59 9.32 -20.58
C TYR A 301 -17.43 10.35 -21.35
N THR A 302 -16.77 11.33 -21.96
CA THR A 302 -17.39 12.17 -22.97
C THR A 302 -17.44 11.37 -24.28
N VAL A 303 -18.66 11.02 -24.69
CA VAL A 303 -18.92 10.48 -26.02
C VAL A 303 -19.03 11.69 -26.94
N ASP A 304 -18.07 11.86 -27.84
CA ASP A 304 -18.23 12.75 -29.00
C ASP A 304 -19.21 12.14 -30.03
#